data_AF-A0A9C7C692-F1
#
_entry.id   AF-A0A9C7C692-F1
#
_cell.length_a   1.000
_cell.length_b   1.000
_cell.length_c   1.000
_cell.angle_alpha   90.00
_cell.angle_beta   90.00
_cell.angle_gamma   90.00
#
_symmetry.space_group_name_H-M   'P 1'
#
loop_
_entity.id
_entity.type
_entity.pdbx_description
1 polymer ?
#
loop_
_entity_poly.entity_id
_entity_poly.type
_entity_poly.pdbx_seq_one_letter_code
_entity_poly.pdbx_strand_id
1 'polypeptide(L)' 'MWIRINHGIIAKKRPAEGIEVEFTPLVANDYLSRKLESGYIEITKANGEPAFLSEEKFSELQKTDELVVIEK' A
#
# COMPACT_ATOMS: atom_id res chain seq x y z
N MET A 1 0.53 5.64 -10.17
CA MET A 1 0.13 6.73 -9.25
C MET A 1 1.14 6.88 -8.14
N TRP A 2 1.48 8.12 -7.81
CA TRP A 2 2.22 8.48 -6.60
C TRP A 2 1.25 8.69 -5.44
N ILE A 3 1.60 8.12 -4.31
CA ILE A 3 0.86 8.25 -3.05
C ILE A 3 1.80 8.77 -1.97
N ARG A 4 1.24 9.50 -1.01
CA ARG A 4 1.91 9.88 0.24
C ARG A 4 1.26 9.16 1.40
N ILE A 5 2.08 8.56 2.24
CA ILE A 5 1.69 8.02 3.54
C ILE A 5 2.02 9.09 4.59
N ASN A 6 1.01 9.59 5.31
CA ASN A 6 1.20 10.63 6.32
C ASN A 6 1.56 10.03 7.69
N HIS A 7 0.94 8.90 8.03
CA HIS A 7 1.20 8.15 9.25
C HIS A 7 1.53 6.72 8.87
N GLY A 8 2.55 6.12 9.48
CA GLY A 8 2.98 4.78 9.08
C GLY A 8 1.81 3.79 9.10
N ILE A 9 1.58 3.08 8.00
CA ILE A 9 0.49 2.11 7.86
C ILE A 9 1.04 0.70 7.78
N ILE A 10 0.25 -0.27 8.21
CA ILE A 10 0.61 -1.68 8.09
C ILE A 10 -0.12 -2.26 6.86
N ALA A 11 0.63 -2.59 5.81
CA ALA A 11 0.11 -3.17 4.58
C ALA A 11 0.30 -4.70 4.57
N LYS A 12 -0.41 -5.44 3.71
CA LYS A 12 -0.25 -6.90 3.61
C LYS A 12 0.86 -7.26 2.61
N LYS A 13 1.64 -8.31 2.88
CA LYS A 13 2.51 -9.00 1.93
C LYS A 13 1.73 -10.20 1.37
N ARG A 14 1.87 -10.48 0.07
CA ARG A 14 1.44 -11.78 -0.48
C ARG A 14 2.61 -12.75 -0.39
N PRO A 15 2.61 -13.74 0.53
CA PRO A 15 3.50 -14.89 0.35
C PRO A 15 3.00 -15.67 -0.87
N ALA A 16 3.94 -16.24 -1.61
CA ALA A 16 3.73 -16.73 -2.96
C ALA A 16 2.54 -17.69 -3.12
N GLU A 17 2.11 -18.44 -2.10
CA GLU A 17 1.03 -19.42 -2.21
C GLU A 17 0.61 -19.99 -0.83
N GLY A 18 -0.39 -19.39 -0.15
CA GLY A 18 -1.05 -20.06 1.00
C GLY A 18 -0.86 -19.43 2.39
N ILE A 19 -1.19 -18.15 2.50
CA ILE A 19 -1.68 -17.42 3.69
C ILE A 19 -0.82 -17.53 4.97
N GLU A 20 0.31 -16.84 4.95
CA GLU A 20 0.79 -16.07 6.12
C GLU A 20 0.66 -14.58 5.78
N VAL A 21 -0.22 -13.86 6.48
CA VAL A 21 -0.39 -12.41 6.27
C VAL A 21 0.73 -11.71 7.03
N GLU A 22 1.90 -11.61 6.40
CA GLU A 22 2.94 -10.71 6.91
C GLU A 22 2.54 -9.27 6.61
N PHE A 23 2.57 -8.47 7.66
CA PHE A 23 2.13 -7.10 7.66
C PHE A 23 3.36 -6.20 7.48
N THR A 24 3.59 -5.68 6.27
CA THR A 24 4.76 -4.86 5.98
C THR A 24 4.47 -3.39 6.34
N PRO A 25 5.22 -2.77 7.26
CA PRO A 25 5.03 -1.37 7.61
C PRO A 25 5.46 -0.46 6.44
N LEU A 26 4.58 0.43 6.03
CA LEU A 26 4.89 1.60 5.21
C LEU A 26 5.09 2.75 6.18
N VAL A 27 6.24 3.41 6.09
CA VAL A 27 6.54 4.58 6.92
C VAL A 27 5.98 5.83 6.25
N ALA A 28 5.95 6.95 6.95
CA ALA A 28 5.54 8.22 6.36
C ALA A 28 6.52 8.62 5.25
N ASN A 29 6.10 8.55 3.99
CA ASN A 29 6.89 8.87 2.81
C ASN A 29 6.02 8.87 1.55
N ASP A 30 6.62 9.26 0.42
CA ASP A 30 6.03 9.16 -0.92
C ASP A 30 6.43 7.83 -1.56
N TYR A 31 5.45 7.17 -2.20
CA TYR A 31 5.62 5.86 -2.83
C TYR A 31 4.98 5.82 -4.21
N LEU A 32 5.57 5.01 -5.08
CA LEU A 32 4.91 4.56 -6.30
C LEU A 32 3.93 3.45 -5.97
N SER A 33 2.76 3.52 -6.58
CA SER A 33 1.76 2.47 -6.49
C SER A 33 1.04 2.22 -7.81
N ARG A 34 0.56 0.98 -7.97
CA ARG A 34 -0.22 0.52 -9.10
C ARG A 34 -1.38 -0.35 -8.66
N LYS A 35 -2.52 -0.19 -9.33
CA LYS A 35 -3.68 -1.07 -9.17
C LYS A 35 -3.44 -2.35 -9.96
N LEU A 36 -3.59 -3.50 -9.30
CA LEU A 36 -3.49 -4.83 -9.91
C LEU A 36 -4.87 -5.32 -10.35
N GLU A 37 -4.90 -6.20 -11.35
CA GLU A 37 -6.15 -6.84 -11.84
C GLU A 37 -6.90 -7.60 -10.74
N SER A 38 -6.17 -8.08 -9.73
CA SER A 38 -6.73 -8.76 -8.55
C SER A 38 -7.46 -7.84 -7.55
N GLY A 39 -7.59 -6.54 -7.82
CA GLY A 39 -8.27 -5.58 -6.94
C GLY A 39 -7.44 -5.11 -5.73
N TYR A 40 -6.12 -5.31 -5.80
CA TYR A 40 -5.16 -4.81 -4.81
C TYR A 40 -4.35 -3.66 -5.37
N ILE A 41 -3.85 -2.81 -4.49
CA ILE A 41 -2.91 -1.75 -4.81
C ILE A 41 -1.54 -2.19 -4.31
N GLU A 42 -0.63 -2.42 -5.26
CA GLU A 42 0.77 -2.68 -4.98
C GLU A 42 1.50 -1.36 -4.79
N ILE A 43 2.31 -1.26 -3.74
CA ILE A 43 3.10 -0.11 -3.33
C ILE A 43 4.57 -0.55 -3.34
N THR A 44 5.38 0.12 -4.15
CA THR A 44 6.82 -0.16 -4.28
C THR A 44 7.59 0.60 -3.21
N LYS A 45 8.22 -0.12 -2.28
CA LYS A 45 9.07 0.48 -1.25
C LYS A 45 10.45 0.83 -1.79
N ALA A 46 11.16 1.70 -1.07
CA ALA A 46 12.54 2.07 -1.39
C ALA A 46 13.53 0.89 -1.38
N ASN A 47 13.24 -0.17 -0.59
CA ASN A 47 14.05 -1.39 -0.55
C ASN A 47 13.73 -2.38 -1.67
N GLY A 48 12.83 -2.04 -2.61
CA GLY A 48 12.40 -2.91 -3.70
C GLY A 48 11.34 -3.95 -3.31
N GLU A 49 10.99 -4.08 -2.02
CA GLU A 49 9.91 -4.98 -1.62
C GLU A 49 8.53 -4.38 -1.92
N PRO A 50 7.58 -5.18 -2.43
CA PRO A 50 6.21 -4.74 -2.58
C PRO A 50 5.44 -4.79 -1.25
N ALA A 51 4.56 -3.83 -1.05
CA ALA A 51 3.47 -3.87 -0.08
C ALA A 51 2.13 -3.85 -0.81
N PHE A 52 1.10 -4.45 -0.23
CA PHE A 52 -0.22 -4.53 -0.85
C PHE A 52 -1.31 -4.01 0.08
N LEU A 53 -2.20 -3.19 -0.46
CA LEU A 53 -3.44 -2.79 0.19
C LEU A 53 -4.62 -3.30 -0.63
N SER A 54 -5.71 -3.71 0.04
CA SER A 54 -6.98 -3.89 -0.67
C SER A 54 -7.53 -2.53 -1.08
N GLU A 55 -8.37 -2.49 -2.11
CA GLU A 55 -9.08 -1.25 -2.50
C GLU A 55 -9.88 -0.65 -1.35
N GLU A 56 -10.54 -1.50 -0.55
CA GLU A 56 -11.28 -1.08 0.63
C GLU A 56 -10.37 -0.35 1.62
N LYS A 57 -9.23 -0.96 1.97
CA LYS A 57 -8.31 -0.36 2.94
C LYS A 57 -7.69 0.93 2.39
N PHE A 58 -7.37 0.96 1.12
CA PHE A 58 -6.86 2.17 0.46
C PHE A 58 -7.89 3.31 0.45
N SER A 59 -9.18 3.00 0.31
CA SER A 59 -10.25 4.01 0.41
C SER A 59 -10.44 4.49 1.84
N GLU A 60 -10.37 3.61 2.84
CA GLU A 60 -10.41 3.98 4.26
C GLU A 60 -9.29 4.95 4.62
N LEU A 61 -8.05 4.63 4.24
CA LEU A 61 -6.87 5.44 4.55
C LEU A 61 -6.91 6.83 3.88
N GLN A 62 -7.55 6.94 2.72
CA GLN A 62 -7.81 8.25 2.11
C GLN A 62 -8.86 9.07 2.87
N LYS A 63 -9.87 8.41 3.45
CA LYS A 63 -10.89 9.11 4.25
C LYS A 63 -10.33 9.62 5.57
N THR A 64 -9.32 8.95 6.13
CA THR A 64 -8.65 9.34 7.38
C THR A 64 -7.42 10.22 7.18
N ASP A 65 -7.13 10.63 5.93
CA ASP A 65 -5.93 11.40 5.57
C ASP A 65 -4.60 10.72 5.97
N GLU A 66 -4.61 9.41 6.16
CA GLU A 66 -3.40 8.61 6.39
C GLU A 66 -2.66 8.30 5.09
N LEU A 67 -3.38 8.28 3.97
CA LEU A 67 -2.87 8.09 2.62
C LEU A 67 -3.50 9.10 1.67
N VAL A 68 -2.70 9.78 0.85
CA VAL A 68 -3.22 10.68 -0.20
C VAL A 68 -2.59 10.38 -1.55
N VAL A 69 -3.38 10.50 -2.63
CA VAL A 69 -2.87 10.40 -4.00
C VAL A 69 -2.34 11.78 -4.41
N ILE A 70 -1.06 11.87 -4.75
CA ILE A 70 -0.41 13.15 -5.10
C ILE A 70 -0.18 13.28 -6.61
N GLU A 71 -0.11 12.18 -7.36
CA GLU A 71 -0.03 12.16 -8.82
C GLU A 71 -0.63 10.85 -9.36
N LYS A 72 -1.35 10.89 -10.49
CA LYS A 72 -2.03 9.71 -11.05
C LYS A 72 -1.16 8.95 -12.05
#